data_AF-A0A960XT45-F1
#
_entry.id   AF-A0A960XT45-F1
#
_cell.length_a   1.000
_cell.length_b   1.000
_cell.length_c   1.000
_cell.angle_alpha   90.00
_cell.angle_beta   90.00
_cell.angle_gamma   90.00
#
_symmetry.space_group_name_H-M   'P 1'
#
loop_
_entity.id
_entity.type
_entity.pdbx_description
1 polymer ?
#
loop_
_entity_poly.entity_id
_entity_poly.type
_entity_poly.pdbx_seq_one_letter_code
_entity_poly.pdbx_strand_id
1 'polypeptide(L)' 'MITGDLKSKIDRIWDTMWSGGISNPLSVIEQLTYLLFIKRLDELHTLREHKAARLGTPIEEPIFSPDQ' A
#
# COMPACT_ATOMS: atom_id res chain seq x y z
N MET A 1 8.18 -10.02 19.34
CA MET A 1 9.53 -10.44 18.89
C MET A 1 9.49 -10.55 17.37
N ILE A 2 10.39 -9.89 16.65
CA ILE A 2 10.47 -9.98 15.19
C ILE A 2 10.96 -11.39 14.83
N THR A 3 10.19 -12.13 14.03
CA THR A 3 10.60 -13.46 13.55
C THR A 3 11.69 -13.34 12.49
N GLY A 4 12.48 -14.40 12.29
CA GLY A 4 13.52 -14.42 11.25
C GLY A 4 12.97 -14.05 9.86
N ASP A 5 11.83 -14.63 9.50
CA ASP A 5 11.17 -14.37 8.22
C ASP A 5 10.73 -12.91 8.05
N LEU A 6 10.23 -12.29 9.12
CA LEU A 6 9.82 -10.88 9.07
C LEU A 6 11.05 -9.97 8.89
N LYS A 7 12.14 -10.26 9.61
CA LYS A 7 13.40 -9.54 9.45
C LYS A 7 13.94 -9.67 8.02
N SER A 8 13.98 -10.88 7.47
CA SER A 8 14.47 -11.10 6.10
C SER A 8 13.64 -10.38 5.03
N LYS A 9 12.32 -10.20 5.25
CA LYS A 9 11.47 -9.39 4.37
C LYS A 9 11.82 -7.91 4.45
N ILE A 10 12.05 -7.39 5.65
CA ILE A 10 12.45 -5.99 5.87
C ILE A 10 13.81 -5.73 5.22
N ASP A 11 14.78 -6.62 5.42
CA ASP A 11 16.13 -6.50 4.85
C ASP A 11 16.08 -6.47 3.30
N ARG A 12 15.25 -7.31 2.66
CA ARG A 12 15.05 -7.26 1.20
C ARG A 12 14.48 -5.93 0.69
N ILE A 13 13.55 -5.35 1.42
CA ILE A 13 12.99 -4.04 1.07
C ILE A 13 14.11 -2.99 1.13
N TRP A 14 14.93 -3.04 2.17
CA TRP A 14 16.07 -2.14 2.33
C TRP A 14 17.07 -2.28 1.18
N ASP A 15 17.45 -3.50 0.81
CA ASP A 15 18.37 -3.79 -0.31
C ASP A 15 17.81 -3.27 -1.64
N THR A 16 16.50 -3.41 -1.85
CA THR A 16 15.83 -2.93 -3.06
C THR A 16 15.92 -1.41 -3.16
N MET A 17 15.61 -0.70 -2.07
CA MET A 17 15.67 0.77 -2.04
C MET A 17 17.10 1.29 -2.22
N TRP A 18 18.07 0.62 -1.60
CA TRP A 18 19.49 0.92 -1.77
C TRP A 18 19.95 0.72 -3.22
N SER A 19 19.59 -0.40 -3.85
CA SER A 19 19.93 -0.68 -5.26
C SER A 19 19.26 0.29 -6.24
N GLY A 20 18.10 0.85 -5.87
CA GLY A 20 17.39 1.89 -6.61
C GLY A 20 17.96 3.30 -6.42
N GLY A 21 19.07 3.47 -5.70
CA GLY A 21 19.72 4.77 -5.49
C GLY A 21 19.15 5.61 -4.34
N ILE A 22 18.22 5.05 -3.54
CA ILE A 22 17.68 5.71 -2.35
C ILE A 22 18.47 5.24 -1.13
N SER A 23 19.54 5.96 -0.82
CA SER A 23 20.46 5.61 0.28
C SER A 23 20.12 6.29 1.61
N ASN A 24 19.29 7.34 1.60
CA ASN A 24 18.90 8.05 2.82
C ASN A 24 17.78 7.28 3.57
N PRO A 25 18.02 6.80 4.80
CA PRO A 25 17.02 6.11 5.61
C PRO A 25 15.68 6.84 5.77
N LEU A 26 15.71 8.17 5.92
CA LEU A 26 14.49 8.96 6.11
C LEU A 26 13.63 8.93 4.85
N SER A 27 14.26 9.08 3.68
CA SER A 27 13.59 8.99 2.38
C SER A 27 13.01 7.60 2.16
N VAL A 28 13.72 6.53 2.55
CA VAL A 28 13.18 5.16 2.45
C VAL A 28 11.90 5.00 3.27
N ILE A 29 11.91 5.48 4.52
CA ILE A 29 10.73 5.40 5.41
C ILE A 29 9.56 6.20 4.81
N GLU A 30 9.81 7.40 4.29
CA GLU A 30 8.80 8.25 3.66
C GLU A 30 8.17 7.55 2.44
N GLN A 31 8.99 7.03 1.53
CA GLN A 31 8.49 6.31 0.35
C GLN A 31 7.67 5.07 0.72
N LEU A 32 8.13 4.29 1.71
CA LEU A 32 7.37 3.15 2.21
C LEU A 32 6.04 3.59 2.82
N THR A 33 6.02 4.70 3.56
CA THR A 33 4.80 5.24 4.16
C THR A 33 3.80 5.65 3.08
N TYR A 34 4.25 6.28 2.01
CA TYR A 34 3.39 6.62 0.87
C TYR A 34 2.80 5.38 0.21
N LEU A 35 3.61 4.35 -0.06
CA LEU A 35 3.12 3.10 -0.65
C LEU A 35 2.10 2.40 0.24
N LEU A 36 2.33 2.37 1.56
CA LEU A 36 1.39 1.80 2.52
C LEU A 36 0.07 2.58 2.56
N PHE A 37 0.14 3.91 2.48
CA PHE A 37 -1.05 4.75 2.44
C PHE A 37 -1.86 4.54 1.15
N ILE A 38 -1.21 4.53 -0.01
CA ILE A 38 -1.85 4.27 -1.31
C ILE A 38 -2.51 2.89 -1.31
N LYS A 39 -1.77 1.85 -0.88
CA LYS A 39 -2.31 0.49 -0.77
C LYS A 39 -3.54 0.45 0.15
N ARG A 40 -3.52 1.19 1.27
CA ARG A 40 -4.65 1.24 2.19
C ARG A 40 -5.88 1.89 1.55
N LEU A 41 -5.69 2.95 0.77
CA LEU A 41 -6.79 3.58 0.01
C LEU A 41 -7.38 2.60 -1.01
N ASP A 42 -6.52 1.88 -1.74
CA ASP A 42 -6.92 0.86 -2.70
C ASP A 42 -7.76 -0.26 -2.06
N GLU A 43 -7.27 -0.85 -0.96
CA GLU A 43 -8.00 -1.87 -0.21
C GLU A 43 -9.39 -1.42 0.26
N LEU A 44 -9.51 -0.15 0.71
CA LEU A 44 -10.78 0.41 1.14
C LEU A 44 -11.73 0.62 -0.03
N HIS A 45 -11.22 1.04 -1.19
CA HIS A 45 -12.02 1.21 -2.39
C HIS A 45 -12.55 -0.15 -2.88
N THR A 46 -11.66 -1.15 -3.02
CA THR A 46 -12.03 -2.52 -3.40
C THR A 46 -13.05 -3.13 -2.46
N LEU A 47 -12.94 -2.88 -1.15
CA LEU A 47 -13.94 -3.33 -0.18
C LEU A 47 -15.33 -2.73 -0.46
N ARG A 48 -15.40 -1.44 -0.83
CA ARG A 48 -16.65 -0.74 -1.18
C ARG A 48 -17.21 -1.27 -2.50
N GLU A 49 -16.37 -1.50 -3.51
CA GLU A 49 -16.76 -2.13 -4.78
C GLU A 49 -17.36 -3.51 -4.56
N HIS A 50 -16.71 -4.35 -3.76
CA HIS A 50 -17.25 -5.68 -3.44
C HIS A 50 -18.57 -5.62 -2.68
N LYS A 51 -18.76 -4.63 -1.79
CA LYS A 51 -20.04 -4.41 -1.10
C LYS A 51 -21.14 -4.03 -2.11
N ALA A 52 -20.86 -3.05 -2.96
CA ALA A 52 -21.77 -2.56 -4.01
C ALA A 52 -22.17 -3.68 -4.98
N ALA A 53 -21.19 -4.45 -5.47
CA ALA A 53 -21.42 -5.59 -6.38
C ALA A 53 -22.32 -6.67 -5.76
N ARG A 54 -22.18 -6.95 -4.46
CA ARG A 54 -23.04 -7.92 -3.75
C ARG A 54 -24.47 -7.43 -3.55
N LEU A 55 -24.66 -6.12 -3.35
CA LEU A 55 -25.96 -5.51 -3.08
C LEU A 55 -26.68 -5.06 -4.37
N GLY A 56 -25.99 -5.02 -5.50
CA GLY A 56 -26.53 -4.48 -6.76
C GLY A 56 -26.76 -2.97 -6.71
N THR A 57 -26.06 -2.25 -5.82
CA THR A 57 -26.17 -0.80 -5.66
C THR A 57 -24.93 -0.10 -6.22
N PRO A 58 -24.99 1.20 -6.53
CA PRO A 58 -23.80 2.01 -6.81
C PRO A 58 -22.81 2.00 -5.63
N ILE A 59 -21.53 2.29 -5.92
CA ILE A 59 -20.48 2.44 -4.90
C ILE A 59 -20.80 3.67 -4.05
N GLU A 60 -20.99 3.47 -2.75
CA GLU A 60 -21.14 4.55 -1.77
C GLU A 60 -19.78 5.21 -1.51
N GLU A 61 -19.72 6.54 -1.61
CA GLU A 61 -18.52 7.36 -1.33
C GLU A 61 -17.24 6.80 -1.99
N PRO A 62 -17.15 6.79 -3.34
CA PRO A 62 -15.97 6.25 -4.01
C PRO A 62 -14.71 7.05 -3.64
N ILE A 63 -13.64 6.34 -3.26
CA ILE A 63 -12.33 6.94 -2.95
C ILE A 63 -11.65 7.50 -4.21
N PHE A 64 -11.80 6.80 -5.33
CA PHE A 64 -11.25 7.19 -6.62
C PHE A 64 -12.39 7.57 -7.57
N SER A 65 -12.20 8.64 -8.33
CA SER A 65 -13.15 9.05 -9.35
C SER A 65 -13.06 8.13 -10.58
N PRO A 66 -14.12 8.01 -11.40
CA PRO A 66 -14.10 7.17 -12.61
C PRO A 66 -13.05 7.59 -13.66
N ASP A 67 -12.64 8.86 -13.63
CA ASP A 67 -11.69 9.44 -14.59
C ASP A 67 -10.21 9.34 -14.14
N GLN A 68 -9.94 8.67 -13.01
CA GLN A 68 -8.59 8.47 -12.46
C GLN A 68 -8.03 7.08 -12.75
#